data_AF-A0A8T1V424-F1
#
_entry.id   AF-A0A8T1V424-F1
#
_cell.length_a   1.000
_cell.length_b   1.000
_cell.length_c   1.000
_cell.angle_alpha   90.00
_cell.angle_beta   90.00
_cell.angle_gamma   90.00
#
_symmetry.space_group_name_H-M   'P 1'
#
loop_
_entity.id
_entity.type
_entity.pdbx_description
1 polymer ?
#
loop_
_entity_poly.entity_id
_entity_poly.type
_entity_poly.pdbx_seq_one_letter_code
_entity_poly.pdbx_strand_id
1 'polypeptide(L)'
;MLSITKVWLALLLVTDAASADGDVSGHLRHESRSLAATYTYTSQYSAAMLTRVNEQRASQGLRALCMNTKLMAASKGHSTDMASNNFMSHTGSDGSTMSMRVSATGYKWTRVAENVAAGQITVDAVMKSWMNSAGHRANILGDYTMFGTAYAYSSGSTYKHYWTQNFAKSSTESCDYEDAEYIDSPTLNSTTDSTDNSSVVLPNDSTPEVNATAKPDCKVAL
;
A
#
# COMPACT_ATOMS: atom_id res chain seq x y z
N MET A 1 21.70 -34.20 -80.85
CA MET A 1 22.17 -32.81 -81.02
C MET A 1 21.81 -32.03 -79.75
N LEU A 2 22.78 -31.28 -79.22
CA LEU A 2 22.71 -30.12 -78.30
C LEU A 2 21.99 -30.21 -76.92
N SER A 3 22.82 -30.29 -75.86
CA SER A 3 23.03 -29.33 -74.73
C SER A 3 22.03 -28.14 -74.62
N ILE A 4 21.54 -27.60 -73.48
CA ILE A 4 22.06 -27.12 -72.17
C ILE A 4 20.75 -26.92 -71.29
N THR A 5 20.63 -27.01 -69.95
CA THR A 5 21.11 -26.09 -68.89
C THR A 5 20.78 -26.64 -67.50
N LYS A 6 21.69 -26.45 -66.54
CA LYS A 6 21.50 -26.60 -65.08
C LYS A 6 20.64 -25.45 -64.53
N VAL A 7 19.74 -25.72 -63.58
CA VAL A 7 19.54 -24.90 -62.37
C VAL A 7 19.03 -25.81 -61.25
N TRP A 8 19.69 -25.76 -60.10
CA TRP A 8 19.28 -26.38 -58.85
C TRP A 8 18.28 -25.49 -58.13
N LEU A 9 17.16 -26.03 -57.67
CA LEU A 9 16.33 -25.40 -56.65
C LEU A 9 15.87 -26.48 -55.66
N ALA A 10 16.46 -26.46 -54.47
CA ALA A 10 16.01 -27.26 -53.34
C ALA A 10 14.72 -26.63 -52.80
N LEU A 11 13.59 -27.31 -53.02
CA LEU A 11 12.31 -26.95 -52.45
C LEU A 11 12.12 -27.75 -51.15
N LEU A 12 12.33 -27.09 -50.02
CA LEU A 12 11.95 -27.60 -48.69
C LEU A 12 10.41 -27.58 -48.61
N LEU A 13 9.80 -28.77 -48.61
CA LEU A 13 8.41 -28.95 -48.26
C LEU A 13 8.27 -28.76 -46.75
N VAL A 14 7.71 -27.63 -46.34
CA VAL A 14 7.17 -27.43 -44.99
C VAL A 14 5.82 -28.13 -44.95
N THR A 15 5.66 -29.10 -44.06
CA THR A 15 4.37 -29.71 -43.74
C THR A 15 3.60 -28.78 -42.82
N ASP A 16 2.43 -28.32 -43.26
CA ASP A 16 1.44 -27.65 -42.41
C ASP A 16 0.89 -28.64 -41.38
N ALA A 17 1.15 -28.38 -40.09
CA ALA A 17 0.38 -28.93 -38.99
C ALA A 17 -0.40 -27.76 -38.37
N ALA A 18 -1.66 -27.62 -38.76
CA ALA A 18 -2.58 -26.68 -38.14
C ALA A 18 -2.70 -27.00 -36.65
N SER A 19 -2.11 -26.15 -35.82
CA SER A 19 -2.28 -26.15 -34.36
C SER A 19 -3.00 -24.85 -34.01
N ALA A 20 -4.23 -24.97 -33.52
CA ALA A 20 -5.03 -23.87 -33.03
C ALA A 20 -4.47 -23.39 -31.69
N ASP A 21 -3.49 -22.49 -31.71
CA ASP A 21 -3.04 -21.77 -30.51
C ASP A 21 -3.96 -20.57 -30.27
N GLY A 22 -5.01 -20.82 -29.49
CA GLY A 22 -5.85 -19.78 -28.91
C GLY A 22 -5.09 -19.01 -27.83
N ASP A 23 -4.61 -17.82 -28.21
CA ASP A 23 -4.41 -16.60 -27.42
C ASP A 23 -4.47 -16.74 -25.88
N VAL A 24 -3.32 -17.03 -25.26
CA VAL A 24 -3.09 -16.93 -23.79
C VAL A 24 -2.52 -15.55 -23.39
N SER A 25 -2.40 -14.59 -24.33
CA SER A 25 -1.86 -13.25 -24.02
C SER A 25 -2.91 -12.30 -23.41
N GLY A 26 -4.20 -12.62 -23.53
CA GLY A 26 -5.28 -11.82 -22.95
C GLY A 26 -5.40 -11.93 -21.43
N HIS A 27 -5.05 -13.08 -20.84
CA HIS A 27 -5.29 -13.36 -19.41
C HIS A 27 -4.22 -12.76 -18.48
N LEU A 28 -2.95 -12.80 -18.91
CA LEU A 28 -1.82 -12.25 -18.14
C LEU A 28 -1.89 -10.72 -17.94
N ARG A 29 -2.62 -10.00 -18.82
CA ARG A 29 -2.85 -8.55 -18.69
C ARG A 29 -3.98 -8.20 -17.73
N HIS A 30 -4.90 -9.12 -17.47
CA HIS A 30 -6.03 -8.87 -16.58
C HIS A 30 -5.62 -9.03 -15.10
N GLU A 31 -4.80 -10.04 -14.79
CA GLU A 31 -4.29 -10.25 -13.43
C GLU A 31 -3.25 -9.21 -13.00
N SER A 32 -2.37 -8.78 -13.91
CA SER A 32 -1.42 -7.68 -13.63
C SER A 32 -2.08 -6.31 -13.47
N ARG A 33 -3.28 -6.12 -14.04
CA ARG A 33 -4.15 -4.97 -13.70
C ARG A 33 -4.86 -5.14 -12.36
N SER A 34 -5.14 -6.38 -11.95
CA SER A 34 -5.82 -6.70 -10.69
C SER A 34 -4.94 -6.47 -9.44
N LEU A 35 -3.61 -6.52 -9.55
CA LEU A 35 -2.70 -6.16 -8.43
C LEU A 35 -2.35 -4.67 -8.41
N ALA A 36 -2.57 -3.96 -9.52
CA ALA A 36 -2.68 -2.51 -9.56
C ALA A 36 -4.09 -2.03 -9.18
N ALA A 37 -4.90 -2.90 -8.54
CA ALA A 37 -6.19 -2.53 -7.99
C ALA A 37 -5.98 -1.37 -7.02
N THR A 38 -6.44 -0.22 -7.48
CA THR A 38 -6.59 0.99 -6.70
C THR A 38 -7.33 0.60 -5.42
N TYR A 39 -6.70 0.80 -4.25
CA TYR A 39 -7.34 0.61 -2.94
C TYR A 39 -8.72 1.28 -2.97
N THR A 40 -9.77 0.50 -3.20
CA THR A 40 -11.08 1.06 -3.55
C THR A 40 -11.91 1.34 -2.30
N TYR A 41 -11.37 1.09 -1.12
CA TYR A 41 -11.96 1.46 0.15
C TYR A 41 -10.88 1.91 1.13
N THR A 42 -11.24 2.89 1.96
CA THR A 42 -10.37 3.44 3.01
C THR A 42 -9.86 2.39 4.01
N SER A 43 -10.55 1.24 4.14
CA SER A 43 -10.18 0.15 5.04
C SER A 43 -8.99 -0.69 4.56
N GLN A 44 -8.78 -0.83 3.25
CA GLN A 44 -7.75 -1.74 2.74
C GLN A 44 -6.33 -1.19 2.90
N TYR A 45 -6.12 0.12 2.71
CA TYR A 45 -4.78 0.71 2.91
C TYR A 45 -4.40 0.74 4.39
N SER A 46 -5.36 0.97 5.30
CA SER A 46 -5.08 1.13 6.73
C SER A 46 -4.67 -0.20 7.36
N ALA A 47 -5.36 -1.28 7.01
CA ALA A 47 -4.99 -2.63 7.43
C ALA A 47 -3.61 -3.02 6.87
N ALA A 48 -3.40 -2.84 5.55
CA ALA A 48 -2.10 -3.11 4.92
C ALA A 48 -0.96 -2.30 5.57
N MET A 49 -1.20 -1.02 5.89
CA MET A 49 -0.23 -0.18 6.57
C MET A 49 0.13 -0.71 7.95
N LEU A 50 -0.87 -1.09 8.76
CA LEU A 50 -0.62 -1.68 10.08
C LEU A 50 0.19 -2.97 9.95
N THR A 51 -0.18 -3.85 9.01
CA THR A 51 0.55 -5.09 8.74
C THR A 51 2.02 -4.79 8.44
N ARG A 52 2.32 -3.86 7.52
CA ARG A 52 3.70 -3.49 7.20
C ARG A 52 4.45 -2.88 8.38
N VAL A 53 3.80 -2.03 9.17
CA VAL A 53 4.41 -1.48 10.40
C VAL A 53 4.75 -2.61 11.38
N ASN A 54 3.82 -3.53 11.61
CA ASN A 54 3.99 -4.63 12.56
C ASN A 54 4.99 -5.67 12.07
N GLU A 55 5.12 -5.91 10.76
CA GLU A 55 6.22 -6.72 10.18
C GLU A 55 7.59 -6.12 10.53
N GLN A 56 7.78 -4.81 10.37
CA GLN A 56 9.04 -4.13 10.72
C GLN A 56 9.31 -4.20 12.23
N ARG A 57 8.27 -4.09 13.06
CA ARG A 57 8.39 -4.18 14.52
C ARG A 57 8.71 -5.59 14.99
N ALA A 58 8.04 -6.60 14.44
CA ALA A 58 8.29 -8.01 14.73
C ALA A 58 9.73 -8.41 14.37
N SER A 59 10.25 -7.88 13.25
CA SER A 59 11.65 -8.05 12.84
C SER A 59 12.67 -7.54 13.87
N GLN A 60 12.25 -6.70 14.82
CA GLN A 60 13.08 -6.16 15.90
C GLN A 60 12.68 -6.70 17.28
N GLY A 61 11.80 -7.72 17.35
CA GLY A 61 11.28 -8.27 18.60
C GLY A 61 10.36 -7.30 19.37
N LEU A 62 9.84 -6.26 18.70
CA LEU A 62 8.93 -5.30 19.31
C LEU A 62 7.49 -5.80 19.23
N ARG A 63 6.69 -5.45 20.24
CA ARG A 63 5.25 -5.74 20.27
C ARG A 63 4.54 -5.06 19.10
N ALA A 64 3.58 -5.78 18.52
CA ALA A 64 2.66 -5.23 17.54
C ALA A 64 1.90 -4.03 18.11
N LEU A 65 1.62 -3.06 17.24
CA LEU A 65 0.67 -1.99 17.49
C LEU A 65 -0.72 -2.45 17.04
N CYS A 66 -1.73 -1.78 17.56
CA CYS A 66 -3.12 -1.93 17.16
C CYS A 66 -3.69 -0.58 16.68
N MET A 67 -4.83 -0.58 15.99
CA MET A 67 -5.46 0.66 15.54
C MET A 67 -6.19 1.37 16.68
N ASN A 68 -6.17 2.71 16.63
CA ASN A 68 -7.03 3.58 17.42
C ASN A 68 -7.67 4.66 16.53
N THR A 69 -8.99 4.75 16.58
CA THR A 69 -9.87 5.63 15.80
C THR A 69 -9.61 7.11 16.03
N LYS A 70 -9.23 7.51 17.25
CA LYS A 70 -8.86 8.90 17.54
C LYS A 70 -7.53 9.28 16.89
N LEU A 71 -6.56 8.36 16.82
CA LEU A 71 -5.32 8.55 16.07
C LEU A 71 -5.58 8.58 14.56
N MET A 72 -6.44 7.68 14.06
CA MET A 72 -6.87 7.68 12.65
C MET A 72 -7.55 9.01 12.27
N ALA A 73 -8.41 9.55 13.14
CA ALA A 73 -9.05 10.84 12.92
C ALA A 73 -8.03 11.97 12.81
N ALA A 74 -7.01 11.99 13.68
CA ALA A 74 -5.92 12.97 13.62
C ALA A 74 -5.10 12.83 12.32
N SER A 75 -4.77 11.60 11.92
CA SER A 75 -4.06 11.34 10.65
C SER A 75 -4.88 11.76 9.43
N LYS A 76 -6.20 11.48 9.44
CA LYS A 76 -7.11 11.85 8.36
C LYS A 76 -7.22 13.36 8.19
N GLY A 77 -7.34 14.08 9.31
CA GLY A 77 -7.33 15.55 9.29
C GLY A 77 -6.08 16.08 8.61
N HIS A 78 -4.90 15.58 8.98
CA HIS A 78 -3.63 16.07 8.44
C HIS A 78 -3.41 15.70 6.97
N SER A 79 -3.68 14.44 6.58
CA SER A 79 -3.58 14.04 5.16
C SER A 79 -4.52 14.86 4.27
N THR A 80 -5.74 15.12 4.74
CA THR A 80 -6.72 15.95 4.02
C THR A 80 -6.27 17.40 3.91
N ASP A 81 -5.73 17.96 4.99
CA ASP A 81 -5.18 19.32 5.02
C ASP A 81 -4.05 19.50 3.99
N MET A 82 -3.04 18.63 4.04
CA MET A 82 -1.93 18.63 3.09
C MET A 82 -2.39 18.51 1.63
N ALA A 83 -3.33 17.60 1.36
CA ALA A 83 -3.86 17.39 0.02
C ALA A 83 -4.69 18.57 -0.50
N SER A 84 -5.45 19.22 0.38
CA SER A 84 -6.34 20.35 0.04
C SER A 84 -5.57 21.65 -0.16
N ASN A 85 -4.52 21.86 0.63
CA ASN A 85 -3.70 23.07 0.61
C ASN A 85 -2.39 22.89 -0.18
N ASN A 86 -2.23 21.77 -0.88
CA ASN A 86 -1.12 21.50 -1.80
C ASN A 86 0.28 21.68 -1.16
N PHE A 87 0.46 21.18 0.07
CA PHE A 87 1.74 21.25 0.79
C PHE A 87 2.06 19.93 1.47
N MET A 88 3.29 19.78 1.96
CA MET A 88 3.69 18.63 2.75
C MET A 88 4.59 19.08 3.90
N SER A 89 4.18 18.82 5.14
CA SER A 89 4.83 19.26 6.37
C SER A 89 4.26 18.49 7.57
N HIS A 90 4.98 18.45 8.69
CA HIS A 90 4.42 18.04 9.98
C HIS A 90 3.46 19.09 10.58
N THR A 91 3.66 20.36 10.24
CA THR A 91 2.80 21.48 10.67
C THR A 91 1.63 21.62 9.71
N GLY A 92 0.41 21.69 10.25
CA GLY A 92 -0.82 21.93 9.46
C GLY A 92 -0.86 23.33 8.88
N SER A 93 -1.73 23.56 7.89
CA SER A 93 -1.95 24.88 7.28
C SER A 93 -2.45 25.92 8.30
N ASP A 94 -3.08 25.46 9.37
CA ASP A 94 -3.54 26.24 10.52
C ASP A 94 -2.46 26.44 11.61
N GLY A 95 -1.24 25.97 11.37
CA GLY A 95 -0.15 26.01 12.35
C GLY A 95 -0.21 24.89 13.40
N SER A 96 -1.16 23.96 13.32
CA SER A 96 -1.27 22.85 14.27
C SER A 96 -0.06 21.93 14.20
N THR A 97 0.42 21.49 15.36
CA THR A 97 1.38 20.39 15.46
C THR A 97 0.65 19.06 15.51
N MET A 98 1.35 17.96 15.25
CA MET A 98 0.81 16.60 15.46
C MET A 98 0.20 16.43 16.87
N SER A 99 0.88 16.87 17.92
CA SER A 99 0.39 16.69 19.29
C SER A 99 -0.90 17.48 19.54
N MET A 100 -1.05 18.66 18.94
CA MET A 100 -2.32 19.41 18.96
C MET A 100 -3.43 18.63 18.25
N ARG A 101 -3.17 18.13 17.03
CA ARG A 101 -4.16 17.35 16.27
C ARG A 101 -4.58 16.07 16.99
N VAL A 102 -3.64 15.33 17.58
CA VAL A 102 -3.93 14.13 18.38
C VAL A 102 -4.71 14.48 19.65
N SER A 103 -4.37 15.57 20.33
CA SER A 103 -5.09 15.98 21.55
C SER A 103 -6.51 16.47 21.24
N ALA A 104 -6.71 17.10 20.07
CA ALA A 104 -8.01 17.61 19.63
C ALA A 104 -9.03 16.50 19.34
N THR A 105 -8.60 15.27 19.04
CA THR A 105 -9.49 14.10 18.92
C THR A 105 -9.89 13.51 20.28
N GLY A 106 -9.37 14.07 21.37
CA GLY A 106 -9.61 13.61 22.73
C GLY A 106 -8.70 12.45 23.16
N TYR A 107 -7.73 12.04 22.33
CA TYR A 107 -6.78 10.99 22.69
C TYR A 107 -5.84 11.45 23.81
N LYS A 108 -5.78 10.70 24.91
CA LYS A 108 -4.85 10.96 26.02
C LYS A 108 -3.55 10.20 25.78
N TRP A 109 -2.41 10.90 25.67
CA TRP A 109 -1.12 10.29 25.33
C TRP A 109 -0.03 10.61 26.37
N THR A 110 0.90 9.69 26.51
CA THR A 110 2.18 9.88 27.23
C THR A 110 3.37 9.95 26.27
N ARG A 111 3.22 9.40 25.06
CA ARG A 111 4.17 9.52 23.96
C ARG A 111 3.39 9.62 22.64
N VAL A 112 3.88 10.41 21.70
CA VAL A 112 3.31 10.52 20.36
C VAL A 112 4.42 10.78 19.32
N ALA A 113 4.27 10.27 18.10
CA ALA A 113 5.09 10.64 16.94
C ALA A 113 4.31 10.53 15.64
N GLU A 114 4.82 11.15 14.58
CA GLU A 114 4.20 11.22 13.28
C GLU A 114 5.20 10.90 12.17
N ASN A 115 4.75 10.19 11.14
CA ASN A 115 5.42 10.14 9.85
C ASN A 115 4.50 10.75 8.78
N VAL A 116 5.07 11.56 7.90
CA VAL A 116 4.37 12.19 6.77
C VAL A 116 5.11 11.89 5.47
N ALA A 117 4.35 11.62 4.41
CA ALA A 117 4.89 11.44 3.07
C ALA A 117 3.91 11.90 2.00
N ALA A 118 4.43 12.19 0.80
CA ALA A 118 3.61 12.52 -0.36
C ALA A 118 4.22 12.00 -1.66
N GLY A 119 3.38 11.59 -2.62
CA GLY A 119 3.77 11.13 -3.95
C GLY A 119 3.85 9.60 -4.12
N GLN A 120 3.94 8.84 -3.03
CA GLN A 120 3.91 7.38 -3.08
C GLN A 120 2.50 6.87 -3.34
N ILE A 121 2.36 5.97 -4.31
CA ILE A 121 1.05 5.47 -4.76
C ILE A 121 0.55 4.33 -3.85
N THR A 122 1.46 3.54 -3.27
CA THR A 122 1.14 2.32 -2.52
C THR A 122 1.71 2.36 -1.10
N VAL A 123 1.11 1.55 -0.22
CA VAL A 123 1.59 1.32 1.15
C VAL A 123 3.05 0.84 1.16
N ASP A 124 3.39 -0.12 0.30
CA ASP A 124 4.76 -0.65 0.21
C ASP A 124 5.77 0.42 -0.21
N ALA A 125 5.39 1.30 -1.16
CA ALA A 125 6.27 2.38 -1.61
C ALA A 125 6.53 3.40 -0.50
N VAL A 126 5.50 3.79 0.27
CA VAL A 126 5.66 4.75 1.36
C VAL A 126 6.37 4.16 2.57
N MET A 127 6.09 2.89 2.92
CA MET A 127 6.80 2.18 3.98
C MET A 127 8.29 2.02 3.65
N LYS A 128 8.64 1.68 2.40
CA LYS A 128 10.03 1.66 1.95
C LYS A 128 10.71 3.03 2.12
N SER A 129 10.04 4.12 1.74
CA SER A 129 10.57 5.48 1.92
C SER A 129 10.79 5.82 3.40
N TRP A 130 9.85 5.51 4.29
CA TRP A 130 10.00 5.77 5.73
C TRP A 130 11.08 4.91 6.38
N MET A 131 11.18 3.62 6.04
CA MET A 131 12.20 2.73 6.62
C MET A 131 13.62 3.08 6.18
N ASN A 132 13.78 3.75 5.02
CA ASN A 132 15.06 4.28 4.54
C ASN A 132 15.43 5.65 5.15
N SER A 133 14.55 6.25 5.96
CA SER A 133 14.80 7.51 6.65
C SER A 133 14.98 7.29 8.15
N ALA A 134 16.12 7.67 8.70
CA ALA A 134 16.46 7.40 10.12
C ALA A 134 15.39 7.91 11.11
N GLY A 135 14.91 9.16 10.96
CA GLY A 135 13.87 9.72 11.82
C GLY A 135 12.55 8.96 11.76
N HIS A 136 12.02 8.75 10.56
CA HIS A 136 10.77 8.00 10.35
C HIS A 136 10.84 6.54 10.81
N ARG A 137 11.98 5.87 10.56
CA ARG A 137 12.25 4.52 11.06
C ARG A 137 12.24 4.48 12.58
N ALA A 138 12.84 5.48 13.23
CA ALA A 138 12.83 5.57 14.70
C ALA A 138 11.41 5.73 15.27
N ASN A 139 10.51 6.40 14.55
CA ASN A 139 9.10 6.49 14.93
C ASN A 139 8.39 5.12 14.80
N ILE A 140 8.55 4.42 13.68
CA ILE A 140 7.95 3.09 13.45
C ILE A 140 8.37 2.08 14.52
N LEU A 141 9.65 2.13 14.92
CA LEU A 141 10.25 1.23 15.91
C LEU A 141 10.19 1.77 17.35
N GLY A 142 9.49 2.88 17.59
CA GLY A 142 9.41 3.51 18.91
C GLY A 142 8.56 2.73 19.92
N ASP A 143 8.70 3.10 21.19
CA ASP A 143 7.88 2.59 22.30
C ASP A 143 6.47 3.19 22.26
N TYR A 144 5.59 2.50 21.54
CA TYR A 144 4.18 2.83 21.32
C TYR A 144 3.33 1.58 21.48
N THR A 145 2.03 1.79 21.70
CA THR A 145 1.05 0.71 21.81
C THR A 145 -0.07 0.82 20.78
N MET A 146 -0.31 2.02 20.25
CA MET A 146 -1.41 2.30 19.32
C MET A 146 -0.92 3.07 18.09
N PHE A 147 -1.69 2.92 17.01
CA PHE A 147 -1.41 3.43 15.69
C PHE A 147 -2.66 4.03 15.06
N GLY A 148 -2.46 5.08 14.26
CA GLY A 148 -3.45 5.61 13.35
C GLY A 148 -2.79 5.95 12.02
N THR A 149 -3.51 5.76 10.92
CA THR A 149 -3.01 6.13 9.60
C THR A 149 -4.13 6.64 8.72
N ALA A 150 -3.77 7.51 7.78
CA ALA A 150 -4.67 7.97 6.75
C ALA A 150 -3.95 8.22 5.44
N TYR A 151 -4.75 8.23 4.38
CA TYR A 151 -4.38 8.54 3.02
C TYR A 151 -5.38 9.55 2.45
N ALA A 152 -4.88 10.54 1.71
CA ALA A 152 -5.69 11.47 0.95
C ALA A 152 -5.18 11.58 -0.48
N TYR A 153 -6.13 11.63 -1.43
CA TYR A 153 -5.86 11.86 -2.84
C TYR A 153 -6.43 13.19 -3.30
N SER A 154 -5.63 13.99 -4.02
CA SER A 154 -6.07 15.24 -4.65
C SER A 154 -5.42 15.37 -6.02
N SER A 155 -6.19 15.11 -7.09
CA SER A 155 -5.67 15.13 -8.47
C SER A 155 -5.09 16.48 -8.89
N GLY A 156 -5.56 17.58 -8.28
CA GLY A 156 -5.11 18.94 -8.55
C GLY A 156 -3.88 19.39 -7.73
N SER A 157 -3.40 18.55 -6.82
CA SER A 157 -2.23 18.84 -5.99
C SER A 157 -0.93 18.34 -6.63
N THR A 158 0.19 18.91 -6.20
CA THR A 158 1.55 18.62 -6.67
C THR A 158 1.91 17.14 -6.54
N TYR A 159 1.60 16.53 -5.39
CA TYR A 159 2.02 15.16 -5.09
C TYR A 159 0.93 14.12 -5.32
N LYS A 160 -0.33 14.55 -5.44
CA LYS A 160 -1.55 13.73 -5.60
C LYS A 160 -1.88 12.80 -4.45
N HIS A 161 -0.90 12.13 -3.86
CA HIS A 161 -1.01 11.11 -2.82
C HIS A 161 -0.38 11.65 -1.54
N TYR A 162 -1.10 11.64 -0.42
CA TYR A 162 -0.64 12.14 0.88
C TYR A 162 -0.90 11.10 1.97
N TRP A 163 0.10 10.88 2.82
CA TRP A 163 0.07 9.87 3.86
C TRP A 163 0.44 10.46 5.21
N THR A 164 -0.25 9.98 6.26
CA THR A 164 0.10 10.26 7.65
C THR A 164 0.04 8.98 8.47
N GLN A 165 1.04 8.79 9.32
CA GLN A 165 1.03 7.82 10.42
C GLN A 165 1.13 8.58 11.73
N ASN A 166 0.28 8.26 12.70
CA ASN A 166 0.42 8.70 14.09
C ASN A 166 0.63 7.47 14.98
N PHE A 167 1.68 7.53 15.80
CA PHE A 167 2.01 6.51 16.79
C PHE A 167 1.78 7.10 18.18
N ALA A 168 1.20 6.33 19.10
CA ALA A 168 1.05 6.82 20.45
C ALA A 168 1.12 5.73 21.52
N LYS A 169 1.44 6.17 22.74
CA LYS A 169 1.37 5.39 23.97
C LYS A 169 0.42 6.07 24.92
N SER A 170 -0.40 5.28 25.59
CA SER A 170 -1.35 5.74 26.61
C SER A 170 -1.56 4.65 27.66
N SER A 171 -1.95 5.05 28.87
CA SER A 171 -2.42 4.16 29.93
C SER A 171 -3.94 4.16 30.09
N THR A 172 -4.66 4.99 29.32
CA THR A 172 -6.12 5.18 29.46
C THR A 172 -6.88 5.03 28.14
N GLU A 173 -6.17 4.76 27.05
CA GLU A 173 -6.75 4.50 25.73
C GLU A 173 -6.60 3.02 25.39
N SER A 174 -7.48 2.51 24.54
CA SER A 174 -7.50 1.11 24.10
C SER A 174 -7.41 1.00 22.58
N CYS A 175 -7.04 -0.18 22.12
CA CYS A 175 -7.20 -0.57 20.73
C CYS A 175 -8.69 -0.57 20.36
N ASP A 176 -9.01 -0.07 19.18
CA ASP A 176 -10.34 -0.25 18.58
C ASP A 176 -10.38 -1.52 17.73
N TYR A 177 -9.23 -1.92 17.17
CA TYR A 177 -9.06 -3.16 16.40
C TYR A 177 -7.68 -3.76 16.70
N GLU A 178 -7.67 -4.99 17.20
CA GLU A 178 -6.46 -5.73 17.60
C GLU A 178 -5.76 -6.36 16.38
N ASP A 179 -6.52 -6.75 15.34
CA ASP A 179 -6.00 -7.53 14.20
C ASP A 179 -6.24 -6.85 12.85
N ALA A 180 -5.29 -7.02 11.92
CA ALA A 180 -5.39 -6.60 10.51
C ALA A 180 -6.33 -7.49 9.67
N GLU A 181 -6.92 -8.52 10.28
CA GLU A 181 -7.70 -9.58 9.63
C GLU A 181 -9.16 -9.58 10.11
N TYR A 182 -9.84 -8.44 10.15
CA TYR A 182 -11.31 -8.42 10.17
C TYR A 182 -11.87 -7.05 9.80
N ILE A 183 -12.15 -6.83 8.51
CA ILE A 183 -13.03 -5.72 8.09
C ILE A 183 -13.99 -6.24 7.01
N ASP A 184 -14.86 -7.19 7.36
CA ASP A 184 -16.15 -7.31 6.70
C ASP A 184 -17.23 -7.80 7.67
N SER A 185 -18.15 -6.90 8.01
CA SER A 185 -19.54 -7.22 8.29
C SER A 185 -20.33 -5.91 8.34
N PRO A 186 -20.94 -5.46 7.24
CA PRO A 186 -22.25 -4.84 7.36
C PRO A 186 -23.18 -5.90 7.97
N THR A 187 -24.04 -5.50 8.90
CA THR A 187 -25.08 -6.35 9.48
C THR A 187 -25.90 -7.03 8.37
N LEU A 188 -25.54 -8.26 8.01
CA LEU A 188 -26.35 -9.13 7.17
C LEU A 188 -27.17 -10.02 8.08
N ASN A 189 -28.47 -9.75 8.04
CA ASN A 189 -29.51 -10.59 8.59
C ASN A 189 -29.30 -12.05 8.15
N SER A 190 -29.43 -12.97 9.11
CA SER A 190 -29.29 -14.41 8.92
C SER A 190 -30.11 -14.91 7.73
N THR A 191 -29.44 -15.50 6.74
CA THR A 191 -29.99 -16.65 6.02
C THR A 191 -28.84 -17.45 5.42
N THR A 192 -28.77 -18.71 5.84
CA THR A 192 -27.81 -19.75 5.48
C THR A 192 -27.88 -20.14 4.00
N ASP A 193 -26.75 -20.28 3.31
CA ASP A 193 -26.47 -21.47 2.48
C ASP A 193 -24.96 -21.63 2.20
N SER A 194 -24.57 -22.87 1.94
CA SER A 194 -23.23 -23.45 2.13
C SER A 194 -22.39 -23.62 0.85
N THR A 195 -21.15 -24.10 1.07
CA THR A 195 -20.13 -24.60 0.12
C THR A 195 -19.26 -23.51 -0.55
N ASP A 196 -17.94 -23.61 -0.71
CA ASP A 196 -17.04 -24.76 -0.82
C ASP A 196 -15.59 -24.34 -0.48
N ASN A 197 -14.78 -25.32 -0.08
CA ASN A 197 -13.41 -25.25 0.41
C ASN A 197 -12.42 -25.55 -0.73
N SER A 198 -11.35 -24.76 -0.87
CA SER A 198 -10.06 -25.33 -1.29
C SER A 198 -8.88 -24.39 -1.03
N SER A 199 -7.97 -24.91 -0.21
CA SER A 199 -6.67 -24.36 0.15
C SER A 199 -5.68 -24.50 -1.01
N VAL A 200 -4.85 -23.49 -1.29
CA VAL A 200 -3.72 -23.63 -2.22
C VAL A 200 -2.44 -23.08 -1.60
N VAL A 201 -1.43 -23.95 -1.58
CA VAL A 201 -0.08 -23.77 -1.06
C VAL A 201 0.76 -22.98 -2.08
N LEU A 202 1.56 -22.01 -1.61
CA LEU A 202 2.47 -21.20 -2.42
C LEU A 202 3.87 -21.82 -2.50
N PRO A 203 4.50 -21.87 -3.68
CA PRO A 203 5.95 -21.89 -3.79
C PRO A 203 6.50 -20.54 -4.26
N ASN A 204 7.64 -20.24 -3.67
CA ASN A 204 8.51 -19.08 -3.83
C ASN A 204 9.15 -19.01 -5.24
N ASP A 205 9.51 -17.80 -5.67
CA ASP A 205 10.77 -17.40 -6.33
C ASP A 205 10.58 -16.36 -7.46
N SER A 206 11.67 -15.86 -8.03
CA SER A 206 12.04 -14.45 -8.07
C SER A 206 12.17 -13.78 -9.45
N THR A 207 12.17 -12.43 -9.42
CA THR A 207 12.60 -11.43 -10.45
C THR A 207 11.69 -11.21 -11.68
N PRO A 208 11.80 -10.13 -12.51
CA PRO A 208 12.71 -8.96 -12.52
C PRO A 208 12.03 -7.56 -12.69
N GLU A 209 12.84 -6.52 -12.56
CA GLU A 209 12.52 -5.08 -12.59
C GLU A 209 12.28 -4.53 -14.01
N VAL A 210 11.22 -3.70 -14.21
CA VAL A 210 10.96 -2.98 -15.48
C VAL A 210 10.85 -1.46 -15.27
N ASN A 211 11.49 -0.74 -16.20
CA ASN A 211 11.82 0.69 -16.22
C ASN A 211 10.67 1.68 -15.96
N ALA A 212 10.95 2.66 -15.10
CA ALA A 212 10.03 3.72 -14.67
C ALA A 212 10.07 4.97 -15.57
N THR A 213 8.90 5.39 -16.05
CA THR A 213 8.63 6.77 -16.50
C THR A 213 8.82 7.73 -15.32
N ALA A 214 9.38 8.92 -15.55
CA ALA A 214 9.75 9.91 -14.53
C ALA A 214 8.64 10.10 -13.46
N LYS A 215 8.95 9.62 -12.25
CA LYS A 215 8.07 9.61 -11.07
C LYS A 215 7.89 11.05 -10.57
N PRO A 216 6.69 11.50 -10.17
CA PRO A 216 6.58 12.73 -9.39
C PRO A 216 7.48 12.61 -8.15
N ASP A 217 8.27 13.66 -7.85
CA ASP A 217 9.24 13.66 -6.75
C ASP A 217 8.54 13.32 -5.44
N CYS A 218 8.70 12.07 -5.01
CA CYS A 218 8.15 11.59 -3.75
C CYS A 218 8.90 12.26 -2.59
N LYS A 219 8.16 12.68 -1.56
CA LYS A 219 8.73 13.34 -0.37
C LYS A 219 8.41 12.59 0.91
N VAL A 220 9.32 12.69 1.87
CA VAL A 220 9.14 12.34 3.28
C VAL A 220 9.55 13.55 4.13
N ALA A 221 8.81 13.86 5.20
CA ALA A 221 9.03 15.07 6.00
C ALA A 221 10.14 14.79 7.01
N LEU A 222 11.26 15.52 6.97
CA LEU A 222 12.36 15.27 7.90
C LEU A 222 12.03 15.67 9.33
#